data_AF-A0A2D4IVP2-F1
#
_entry.id   AF-A0A2D4IVP2-F1
#
_cell.length_a   1.000
_cell.length_b   1.000
_cell.length_c   1.000
_cell.angle_alpha   90.00
_cell.angle_beta   90.00
_cell.angle_gamma   90.00
#
_symmetry.space_group_name_H-M   'P 1'
#
loop_
_entity.id
_entity.type
_entity.pdbx_description
1 polymer ?
#
loop_
_entity_poly.entity_id
_entity_poly.type
_entity_poly.pdbx_seq_one_letter_code
_entity_poly.pdbx_strand_id
1 'polypeptide(L)'
;IPFVKDCGEDEVCKTDLVLKVEQKNIGNNKEYFLVTNKNKRLTFGVKLKNMNENSYNTRIQVDFSENLLFASFSAVDKTEVLCQAAVARHLLVCQISYPVFKARQEVSFDINFDFRLENLQNVAVLHFQVLSASNEEDYTNNQVNLTLPLRYDAELHLMRFTSMNFYEVYSNDSVYTVVNNFDEIGPVFNFSVKVTRGNNLINTATLKIHIPNQTKENNP
;
A
#
# COMPACT_ATOMS: atom_id res chain seq x y z
N ILE A 1 -28.51 6.77 -29.85
CA ILE A 1 -27.99 7.62 -30.95
C ILE A 1 -27.25 8.78 -30.27
N PRO A 2 -25.90 8.84 -30.30
CA PRO A 2 -25.19 10.02 -29.84
C PRO A 2 -25.51 11.16 -30.81
N PHE A 3 -25.96 12.31 -30.29
CA PHE A 3 -26.18 13.50 -31.09
C PHE A 3 -24.82 14.12 -31.41
N VAL A 4 -24.42 14.09 -32.69
CA VAL A 4 -23.19 14.72 -33.18
C VAL A 4 -23.38 16.23 -33.02
N LYS A 5 -22.54 16.86 -32.20
CA LYS A 5 -22.57 18.30 -31.96
C LYS A 5 -21.14 18.80 -31.79
N ASP A 6 -20.71 19.65 -32.71
CA ASP A 6 -19.41 20.32 -32.70
C ASP A 6 -18.20 19.41 -33.03
N CYS A 7 -18.32 18.56 -34.06
CA CYS A 7 -17.25 17.68 -34.59
C CYS A 7 -16.64 18.17 -35.93
N GLY A 8 -16.65 19.48 -36.18
CA GLY A 8 -16.17 20.03 -37.46
C GLY A 8 -17.07 19.73 -38.66
N GLU A 9 -16.48 19.85 -39.86
CA GLU A 9 -17.19 19.74 -41.16
C GLU A 9 -17.44 18.30 -41.61
N ASP A 10 -16.66 17.33 -41.14
CA ASP A 10 -16.80 15.92 -41.52
C ASP A 10 -17.78 15.14 -40.62
N GLU A 11 -18.35 15.81 -39.62
CA GLU A 11 -19.28 15.26 -38.62
C GLU A 11 -18.71 14.09 -37.82
N VAL A 12 -17.39 13.85 -37.85
CA VAL A 12 -16.71 12.73 -37.18
C VAL A 12 -15.73 13.28 -36.14
N CYS A 13 -16.11 13.20 -34.86
CA CYS A 13 -15.23 13.67 -33.79
C CYS A 13 -13.95 12.82 -33.68
N LYS A 14 -12.81 13.46 -33.96
CA LYS A 14 -11.45 12.96 -33.71
C LYS A 14 -10.89 13.54 -32.42
N THR A 15 -10.79 12.69 -31.41
CA THR A 15 -10.30 13.08 -30.08
C THR A 15 -8.90 12.52 -29.81
N ASP A 16 -8.19 13.14 -28.87
CA ASP A 16 -6.87 12.71 -28.40
C ASP A 16 -6.85 12.82 -26.87
N LEU A 17 -6.97 11.69 -26.18
CA LEU A 17 -7.23 11.56 -24.76
C LEU A 17 -5.98 11.15 -23.98
N VAL A 18 -5.23 12.15 -23.53
CA VAL A 18 -3.96 11.92 -22.82
C VAL A 18 -4.20 11.63 -21.35
N LEU A 19 -3.91 10.40 -20.93
CA LEU A 19 -3.99 9.94 -19.54
C LEU A 19 -2.64 10.10 -18.82
N LYS A 20 -2.68 10.63 -17.60
CA LYS A 20 -1.55 10.62 -16.66
C LYS A 20 -2.02 10.16 -15.28
N VAL A 21 -1.27 9.24 -14.68
CA VAL A 21 -1.54 8.71 -13.35
C VAL A 21 -0.27 8.76 -12.52
N GLU A 22 -0.38 9.31 -11.30
CA GLU A 22 0.73 9.42 -10.37
C GLU A 22 0.32 8.88 -8.99
N GLN A 23 1.14 8.01 -8.40
CA GLN A 23 0.93 7.57 -7.02
C GLN A 23 1.39 8.69 -6.07
N LYS A 24 0.45 9.25 -5.30
CA LYS A 24 0.70 10.42 -4.45
C LYS A 24 1.42 10.09 -3.15
N ASN A 25 1.22 8.91 -2.61
CA ASN A 25 1.74 8.52 -1.30
C ASN A 25 2.93 7.54 -1.39
N ILE A 26 3.80 7.73 -2.39
CA ILE A 26 5.11 7.09 -2.43
C ILE A 26 5.89 7.61 -1.21
N GLY A 27 6.15 6.73 -0.23
CA GLY A 27 7.06 7.04 0.87
C GLY A 27 8.48 7.31 0.36
N ASN A 28 9.39 7.65 1.26
CA ASN A 28 10.78 7.98 0.89
C ASN A 28 11.53 6.85 0.15
N ASN A 29 11.06 5.61 0.22
CA ASN A 29 11.68 4.46 -0.43
C ASN A 29 10.91 4.07 -1.70
N LYS A 30 11.55 4.18 -2.86
CA LYS A 30 10.94 3.90 -4.18
C LYS A 30 10.86 2.41 -4.54
N GLU A 31 11.46 1.53 -3.73
CA GLU A 31 11.58 0.10 -4.05
C GLU A 31 10.31 -0.71 -3.73
N TYR A 32 9.59 -0.37 -2.65
CA TYR A 32 8.37 -1.04 -2.24
C TYR A 32 7.46 -0.12 -1.42
N PHE A 33 6.16 -0.37 -1.46
CA PHE A 33 5.18 0.27 -0.59
C PHE A 33 5.07 -0.52 0.72
N LEU A 34 5.39 0.11 1.85
CA LEU A 34 5.23 -0.47 3.18
C LEU A 34 3.81 -0.20 3.72
N VAL A 35 3.01 -1.26 3.80
CA VAL A 35 1.68 -1.26 4.41
C VAL A 35 1.81 -1.36 5.92
N THR A 36 1.36 -0.33 6.64
CA THR A 36 1.41 -0.22 8.11
C THR A 36 0.01 0.13 8.63
N ASN A 37 -0.27 0.05 9.94
CA ASN A 37 -1.55 0.55 10.48
C ASN A 37 -1.84 2.02 10.18
N LYS A 38 -0.80 2.85 9.98
CA LYS A 38 -0.95 4.28 9.68
C LYS A 38 -1.05 4.56 8.17
N ASN A 39 -0.58 3.63 7.33
CA ASN A 39 -0.54 3.79 5.87
C ASN A 39 -1.11 2.52 5.20
N LYS A 40 -2.44 2.45 5.12
CA LYS A 40 -3.21 1.33 4.56
C LYS A 40 -3.96 1.66 3.27
N ARG A 41 -3.69 2.82 2.68
CA ARG A 41 -4.41 3.33 1.51
C ARG A 41 -3.42 3.68 0.42
N LEU A 42 -3.72 3.31 -0.81
CA LEU A 42 -3.03 3.81 -2.00
C LEU A 42 -3.85 4.96 -2.58
N THR A 43 -3.19 6.06 -2.91
CA THR A 43 -3.83 7.22 -3.54
C THR A 43 -3.16 7.50 -4.87
N PHE A 44 -3.95 7.50 -5.94
CA PHE A 44 -3.51 7.83 -7.29
C PHE A 44 -4.16 9.13 -7.74
N GLY A 45 -3.34 10.11 -8.10
CA GLY A 45 -3.77 11.31 -8.81
C GLY A 45 -3.92 10.99 -10.29
N VAL A 46 -5.12 11.16 -10.80
CA VAL A 46 -5.48 10.92 -12.20
C VAL A 46 -5.71 12.26 -12.88
N LYS A 47 -5.05 12.47 -14.01
CA LYS A 47 -5.28 13.61 -14.91
C LYS A 47 -5.63 13.08 -16.30
N LEU A 48 -6.73 13.57 -16.84
CA LEU A 48 -7.14 13.27 -18.20
C LEU A 48 -7.37 14.57 -18.96
N LYS A 49 -6.76 14.68 -20.13
CA LYS A 49 -6.88 15.85 -20.99
C LYS A 49 -7.32 15.44 -22.39
N ASN A 50 -8.32 16.14 -22.92
CA ASN A 50 -8.67 16.04 -24.33
C ASN A 50 -7.89 17.10 -25.11
N MET A 51 -7.02 16.65 -26.01
CA MET A 51 -6.12 17.48 -26.79
C MET A 51 -6.70 17.87 -28.15
N ASN A 52 -7.78 17.26 -28.61
CA ASN A 52 -8.36 17.58 -29.92
C ASN A 52 -9.88 17.85 -29.83
N GLU A 53 -10.71 17.22 -30.66
CA GLU A 53 -12.15 17.46 -30.71
C GLU A 53 -12.90 16.78 -29.56
N ASN A 54 -14.20 17.04 -29.44
CA ASN A 54 -15.03 16.51 -28.36
C ASN A 54 -15.01 14.97 -28.28
N SER A 55 -14.96 14.45 -27.06
CA SER A 55 -15.04 13.03 -26.78
C SER A 55 -16.39 12.67 -26.15
N TYR A 56 -17.12 11.73 -26.73
CA TYR A 56 -18.41 11.28 -26.21
C TYR A 56 -18.28 10.03 -25.35
N ASN A 57 -19.07 9.96 -24.27
CA ASN A 57 -19.12 8.82 -23.36
C ASN A 57 -17.73 8.40 -22.85
N THR A 58 -16.89 9.41 -22.55
CA THR A 58 -15.54 9.22 -22.03
C THR A 58 -15.59 8.56 -20.67
N ARG A 59 -14.81 7.49 -20.51
CA ARG A 59 -14.69 6.76 -19.26
C ARG A 59 -13.26 6.28 -19.03
N ILE A 60 -12.85 6.25 -17.78
CA ILE A 60 -11.63 5.59 -17.33
C ILE A 60 -12.04 4.25 -16.71
N GLN A 61 -11.44 3.17 -17.17
CA GLN A 61 -11.52 1.85 -16.56
C GLN A 61 -10.24 1.57 -15.80
N VAL A 62 -10.37 1.05 -14.59
CA VAL A 62 -9.24 0.62 -13.76
C VAL A 62 -9.45 -0.82 -13.35
N ASP A 63 -8.66 -1.73 -13.93
CA ASP A 63 -8.54 -3.10 -13.44
C ASP A 63 -7.49 -3.13 -12.34
N PHE A 64 -7.81 -3.74 -11.20
CA PHE A 64 -6.92 -3.79 -10.04
C PHE A 64 -6.80 -5.20 -9.45
N SER A 65 -5.70 -5.49 -8.78
CA SER A 65 -5.43 -6.81 -8.21
C SER A 65 -6.31 -7.16 -7.00
N GLU A 66 -6.43 -8.46 -6.71
CA GLU A 66 -7.34 -8.99 -5.69
C GLU A 66 -6.97 -8.64 -4.23
N ASN A 67 -5.80 -8.06 -4.01
CA ASN A 67 -5.39 -7.54 -2.70
C ASN A 67 -5.81 -6.08 -2.48
N LEU A 68 -6.46 -5.44 -3.44
CA LEU A 68 -6.96 -4.06 -3.35
C LEU A 68 -8.49 -3.99 -3.34
N LEU A 69 -9.04 -2.98 -2.68
CA LEU A 69 -10.46 -2.64 -2.66
C LEU A 69 -10.62 -1.16 -3.00
N PHE A 70 -11.53 -0.81 -3.90
CA PHE A 70 -11.88 0.59 -4.13
C PHE A 70 -12.48 1.20 -2.85
N ALA A 71 -11.88 2.29 -2.37
CA ALA A 71 -12.31 2.97 -1.16
C ALA A 71 -13.15 4.21 -1.47
N SER A 72 -12.61 5.13 -2.29
CA SER A 72 -13.28 6.37 -2.65
C SER A 72 -12.62 7.04 -3.85
N PHE A 73 -13.28 8.07 -4.37
CA PHE A 73 -12.66 9.05 -5.25
C PHE A 73 -12.93 10.46 -4.72
N SER A 74 -12.07 11.41 -5.07
CA SER A 74 -12.26 12.82 -4.72
C SER A 74 -11.83 13.70 -5.89
N ALA A 75 -12.75 14.51 -6.41
CA ALA A 75 -12.50 15.46 -7.48
C ALA A 75 -12.58 16.90 -6.95
N VAL A 76 -11.95 17.83 -7.65
CA VAL A 76 -12.08 19.27 -7.34
C VAL A 76 -13.51 19.71 -7.70
N ASP A 77 -14.09 20.60 -6.89
CA ASP A 77 -15.42 21.17 -7.16
C ASP A 77 -15.48 21.72 -8.60
N LYS A 78 -16.54 21.36 -9.34
CA LYS A 78 -16.80 21.60 -10.79
C LYS A 78 -16.30 20.52 -11.77
N THR A 79 -15.60 19.48 -11.31
CA THR A 79 -15.22 18.35 -12.18
C THR A 79 -16.37 17.35 -12.23
N GLU A 80 -17.01 17.17 -13.37
CA GLU A 80 -18.09 16.19 -13.58
C GLU A 80 -17.52 14.77 -13.71
N VAL A 81 -17.06 14.19 -12.59
CA VAL A 81 -16.54 12.82 -12.53
C VAL A 81 -17.43 11.98 -11.64
N LEU A 82 -17.87 10.82 -12.16
CA LEU A 82 -18.66 9.84 -11.41
C LEU A 82 -18.02 8.47 -11.51
N CYS A 83 -17.55 7.92 -10.39
CA CYS A 83 -16.96 6.60 -10.33
C CYS A 83 -17.89 5.55 -9.72
N GLN A 84 -17.95 4.37 -10.34
CA GLN A 84 -18.72 3.22 -9.89
C GLN A 84 -17.84 1.96 -9.91
N ALA A 85 -17.80 1.22 -8.81
CA ALA A 85 -16.97 0.04 -8.66
C ALA A 85 -17.78 -1.25 -8.82
N ALA A 86 -17.33 -2.14 -9.70
CA ALA A 86 -17.80 -3.51 -9.80
C ALA A 86 -16.86 -4.42 -8.98
N VAL A 87 -17.05 -4.42 -7.65
CA VAL A 87 -16.13 -5.07 -6.69
C VAL A 87 -15.85 -6.54 -7.02
N ALA A 88 -16.87 -7.31 -7.42
CA ALA A 88 -16.73 -8.72 -7.79
C ALA A 88 -15.83 -8.98 -9.01
N ARG A 89 -15.62 -7.97 -9.86
CA ARG A 89 -14.77 -8.05 -11.05
C ARG A 89 -13.44 -7.31 -10.91
N HIS A 90 -13.18 -6.73 -9.73
CA HIS A 90 -12.00 -5.89 -9.49
C HIS A 90 -11.82 -4.77 -10.53
N LEU A 91 -12.94 -4.18 -10.92
CA LEU A 91 -13.02 -3.16 -11.97
C LEU A 91 -13.67 -1.89 -11.40
N LEU A 92 -13.04 -0.75 -11.62
CA LEU A 92 -13.59 0.58 -11.36
C LEU A 92 -13.86 1.27 -12.69
N VAL A 93 -15.02 1.91 -12.83
CA VAL A 93 -15.35 2.72 -14.01
C VAL A 93 -15.68 4.14 -13.58
N CYS A 94 -14.92 5.11 -14.07
CA CYS A 94 -15.13 6.53 -13.83
C CYS A 94 -15.61 7.20 -15.12
N GLN A 95 -16.85 7.70 -15.12
CA GLN A 95 -17.40 8.51 -16.22
C GLN A 95 -16.88 9.94 -16.11
N ILE A 96 -16.48 10.52 -17.25
CA ILE A 96 -15.86 11.83 -17.34
C ILE A 96 -16.73 12.77 -18.18
N SER A 97 -17.23 13.84 -17.56
CA SER A 97 -18.05 14.89 -18.19
C SER A 97 -19.14 14.32 -19.08
N TYR A 98 -19.96 13.42 -18.53
CA TYR A 98 -21.02 12.79 -19.32
C TYR A 98 -22.08 13.82 -19.75
N PRO A 99 -22.48 13.88 -21.04
CA PRO A 99 -22.10 12.95 -22.11
C PRO A 99 -20.89 13.39 -22.96
N VAL A 100 -20.43 14.63 -22.84
CA VAL A 100 -19.39 15.23 -23.70
C VAL A 100 -18.22 15.76 -22.88
N PHE A 101 -17.03 15.18 -23.11
CA PHE A 101 -15.77 15.72 -22.64
C PHE A 101 -15.17 16.64 -23.70
N LYS A 102 -15.16 17.94 -23.43
CA LYS A 102 -14.94 18.96 -24.46
C LYS A 102 -13.50 19.01 -24.95
N ALA A 103 -13.33 19.49 -26.16
CA ALA A 103 -12.04 19.88 -26.73
C ALA A 103 -11.25 20.75 -25.74
N ARG A 104 -9.96 20.45 -25.56
CA ARG A 104 -9.02 21.16 -24.65
C ARG A 104 -9.38 21.15 -23.17
N GLN A 105 -10.43 20.44 -22.76
CA GLN A 105 -10.79 20.30 -21.35
C GLN A 105 -9.80 19.36 -20.63
N GLU A 106 -9.54 19.66 -19.37
CA GLU A 106 -8.73 18.81 -18.47
C GLU A 106 -9.52 18.55 -17.19
N VAL A 107 -9.44 17.32 -16.70
CA VAL A 107 -9.98 16.92 -15.40
C VAL A 107 -8.88 16.33 -14.52
N SER A 108 -8.95 16.59 -13.23
CA SER A 108 -8.04 16.05 -12.23
C SER A 108 -8.80 15.59 -11.00
N PHE A 109 -8.54 14.36 -10.56
CA PHE A 109 -9.18 13.76 -9.39
C PHE A 109 -8.30 12.66 -8.81
N ASP A 110 -8.58 12.26 -7.57
CA ASP A 110 -7.86 11.20 -6.88
C ASP A 110 -8.73 9.96 -6.75
N ILE A 111 -8.10 8.79 -6.89
CA ILE A 111 -8.70 7.48 -6.63
C ILE A 111 -7.96 6.83 -5.47
N ASN A 112 -8.71 6.34 -4.50
CA ASN A 112 -8.21 5.70 -3.29
C ASN A 112 -8.55 4.21 -3.27
N PHE A 113 -7.55 3.39 -2.97
CA PHE A 113 -7.71 1.95 -2.75
C PHE A 113 -7.24 1.56 -1.35
N ASP A 114 -8.01 0.74 -0.66
CA ASP A 114 -7.61 0.11 0.61
C ASP A 114 -7.10 -1.31 0.34
N PHE A 115 -6.26 -1.85 1.24
CA PHE A 115 -5.77 -3.23 1.12
C PHE A 115 -6.72 -4.25 1.76
N ARG A 116 -6.96 -5.37 1.07
CA ARG A 116 -7.60 -6.56 1.63
C ARG A 116 -6.58 -7.38 2.42
N LEU A 117 -6.55 -7.19 3.74
CA LEU A 117 -5.59 -7.84 4.64
C LEU A 117 -5.82 -9.34 4.83
N GLU A 118 -6.94 -9.87 4.35
CA GLU A 118 -7.27 -11.31 4.34
C GLU A 118 -6.55 -12.06 3.20
N ASN A 119 -6.23 -11.37 2.09
CA ASN A 119 -5.56 -11.92 0.92
C ASN A 119 -4.29 -11.11 0.63
N LEU A 120 -3.26 -11.34 1.46
CA LEU A 120 -1.98 -10.65 1.33
C LEU A 120 -1.25 -11.10 0.05
N GLN A 121 -0.91 -10.15 -0.81
CA GLN A 121 -0.04 -10.37 -1.95
C GLN A 121 1.16 -9.44 -1.86
N ASN A 122 2.31 -9.89 -2.36
CA ASN A 122 3.55 -9.12 -2.35
C ASN A 122 3.63 -8.05 -3.46
N VAL A 123 2.62 -7.96 -4.31
CA VAL A 123 2.53 -6.99 -5.41
C VAL A 123 1.09 -6.50 -5.53
N ALA A 124 0.90 -5.22 -5.82
CA ALA A 124 -0.37 -4.67 -6.31
C ALA A 124 -0.21 -4.27 -7.78
N VAL A 125 -1.19 -4.61 -8.60
CA VAL A 125 -1.22 -4.30 -10.05
C VAL A 125 -2.46 -3.48 -10.34
N LEU A 126 -2.27 -2.39 -11.09
CA LEU A 126 -3.37 -1.55 -11.58
C LEU A 126 -3.15 -1.24 -13.07
N HIS A 127 -4.19 -1.44 -13.87
CA HIS A 127 -4.25 -1.06 -15.28
C HIS A 127 -5.30 0.02 -15.47
N PHE A 128 -4.86 1.22 -15.83
CA PHE A 128 -5.75 2.33 -16.16
C PHE A 128 -5.88 2.42 -17.68
N GLN A 129 -7.10 2.53 -18.18
CA GLN A 129 -7.41 2.68 -19.60
C GLN A 129 -8.51 3.73 -19.80
N VAL A 130 -8.32 4.63 -20.76
CA VAL A 130 -9.35 5.57 -21.20
C VAL A 130 -10.05 5.01 -22.43
N LEU A 131 -11.37 5.10 -22.45
CA LEU A 131 -12.24 4.71 -23.56
C LEU A 131 -13.24 5.82 -23.85
N SER A 132 -13.61 5.98 -25.11
CA SER A 132 -14.67 6.86 -25.56
C SER A 132 -15.49 6.20 -26.68
N ALA A 133 -16.60 6.82 -27.07
CA ALA A 133 -17.37 6.47 -28.25
C ALA A 133 -16.97 7.32 -29.49
N SER A 134 -15.96 8.18 -29.35
CA SER A 134 -15.39 8.99 -30.44
C SER A 134 -14.24 8.25 -31.13
N ASN A 135 -13.80 8.76 -32.28
CA ASN A 135 -12.62 8.21 -32.96
C ASN A 135 -11.34 8.78 -32.31
N GLU A 136 -10.51 7.92 -31.75
CA GLU A 136 -9.27 8.32 -31.10
C GLU A 136 -8.15 8.47 -32.14
N GLU A 137 -7.35 9.53 -32.03
CA GLU A 137 -6.19 9.72 -32.91
C GLU A 137 -4.96 8.94 -32.45
N ASP A 138 -4.70 8.87 -31.14
CA ASP A 138 -3.55 8.20 -30.57
C ASP A 138 -3.91 7.36 -29.34
N TYR A 139 -4.11 6.06 -29.54
CA TYR A 139 -4.38 5.11 -28.46
C TYR A 139 -3.19 4.86 -27.52
N THR A 140 -1.96 5.25 -27.88
CA THR A 140 -0.75 4.88 -27.12
C THR A 140 -0.63 5.63 -25.79
N ASN A 141 -1.34 6.76 -25.67
CA ASN A 141 -1.30 7.63 -24.49
C ASN A 141 -2.54 7.48 -23.58
N ASN A 142 -3.40 6.50 -23.87
CA ASN A 142 -4.68 6.27 -23.18
C ASN A 142 -4.56 5.26 -22.04
N GLN A 143 -3.37 4.72 -21.80
CA GLN A 143 -3.15 3.62 -20.87
C GLN A 143 -1.97 3.88 -19.93
N VAL A 144 -2.14 3.50 -18.67
CA VAL A 144 -1.05 3.50 -17.68
C VAL A 144 -1.10 2.21 -16.86
N ASN A 145 0.01 1.48 -16.85
CA ASN A 145 0.20 0.27 -16.06
C ASN A 145 1.07 0.57 -14.84
N LEU A 146 0.58 0.22 -13.65
CA LEU A 146 1.31 0.37 -12.39
C LEU A 146 1.47 -0.99 -11.71
N THR A 147 2.71 -1.32 -11.34
CA THR A 147 3.05 -2.50 -10.55
C THR A 147 3.82 -2.05 -9.32
N LEU A 148 3.29 -2.34 -8.14
CA LEU A 148 3.80 -1.86 -6.87
C LEU A 148 4.22 -3.04 -6.00
N PRO A 149 5.51 -3.25 -5.75
CA PRO A 149 5.98 -4.20 -4.75
C PRO A 149 5.47 -3.80 -3.37
N LEU A 150 4.95 -4.75 -2.61
CA LEU A 150 4.35 -4.54 -1.29
C LEU A 150 5.14 -5.26 -0.21
N ARG A 151 5.29 -4.60 0.95
CA ARG A 151 5.69 -5.23 2.20
C ARG A 151 4.72 -4.84 3.30
N TYR A 152 4.50 -5.74 4.24
CA TYR A 152 3.57 -5.52 5.36
C TYR A 152 4.37 -5.45 6.65
N ASP A 153 4.10 -4.43 7.46
CA ASP A 153 4.64 -4.36 8.81
C ASP A 153 3.94 -5.38 9.70
N ALA A 154 4.72 -6.31 10.26
CA ALA A 154 4.21 -7.34 11.15
C ALA A 154 3.86 -6.79 12.55
N GLU A 155 4.32 -5.58 12.89
CA GLU A 155 4.08 -4.94 14.20
C GLU A 155 4.38 -5.89 15.37
N LEU A 156 5.50 -6.63 15.27
CA LEU A 156 5.97 -7.50 16.33
C LEU A 156 6.74 -6.66 17.36
N HIS A 157 6.29 -6.74 18.61
CA HIS A 157 6.95 -6.11 19.74
C HIS A 157 7.54 -7.17 20.66
N LEU A 158 8.83 -7.03 20.95
CA LEU A 158 9.56 -7.88 21.87
C LEU A 158 9.87 -7.08 23.13
N MET A 159 9.41 -7.57 24.28
CA MET A 159 9.71 -6.98 25.58
C MET A 159 10.44 -8.00 26.46
N ARG A 160 11.38 -7.51 27.26
CA ARG A 160 12.15 -8.31 28.21
C ARG A 160 11.94 -7.75 29.61
N PHE A 161 11.73 -8.64 30.58
CA PHE A 161 11.74 -8.33 32.00
C PHE A 161 12.82 -9.17 32.68
N THR A 162 13.53 -8.57 33.65
CA THR A 162 14.59 -9.21 34.42
C THR A 162 14.37 -8.93 35.90
N SER A 163 14.66 -9.90 36.78
CA SER A 163 14.50 -9.74 38.24
C SER A 163 15.52 -8.78 38.84
N MET A 164 16.66 -8.61 38.17
CA MET A 164 17.75 -7.70 38.56
C MET A 164 18.42 -7.12 37.31
N ASN A 165 19.03 -5.94 37.44
CA ASN A 165 19.77 -5.27 36.37
C ASN A 165 21.28 -5.41 36.52
N PHE A 166 21.73 -5.56 37.76
CA PHE A 166 23.13 -5.77 38.13
C PHE A 166 23.18 -6.65 39.38
N TYR A 167 24.33 -7.29 39.58
CA TYR A 167 24.66 -8.04 40.78
C TYR A 167 26.00 -7.51 41.30
N GLU A 168 26.05 -7.15 42.58
CA GLU A 168 27.26 -6.64 43.22
C GLU A 168 28.05 -7.79 43.81
N VAL A 169 29.36 -7.80 43.56
CA VAL A 169 30.27 -8.82 44.08
C VAL A 169 31.25 -8.13 45.01
N TYR A 170 31.29 -8.58 46.27
CA TYR A 170 32.18 -8.02 47.27
C TYR A 170 33.41 -8.92 47.48
N SER A 171 34.57 -8.31 47.73
CA SER A 171 35.85 -9.03 47.86
C SER A 171 35.99 -9.86 49.14
N ASN A 172 35.08 -9.67 50.10
CA ASN A 172 35.03 -10.38 51.38
C ASN A 172 34.09 -11.59 51.37
N ASP A 173 33.37 -11.84 50.27
CA ASP A 173 32.50 -13.01 50.14
C ASP A 173 33.33 -14.28 49.88
N SER A 174 33.00 -15.36 50.60
CA SER A 174 33.67 -16.65 50.48
C SER A 174 33.19 -17.41 49.25
N VAL A 175 34.09 -17.70 48.31
CA VAL A 175 33.80 -18.55 47.14
C VAL A 175 33.87 -20.02 47.56
N TYR A 176 32.74 -20.73 47.44
CA TYR A 176 32.68 -22.17 47.72
C TYR A 176 33.21 -22.98 46.54
N THR A 177 34.05 -23.99 46.80
CA THR A 177 34.60 -24.89 45.77
C THR A 177 33.68 -26.06 45.44
N VAL A 178 32.73 -26.37 46.33
CA VAL A 178 31.70 -27.40 46.16
C VAL A 178 30.37 -26.77 46.54
N VAL A 179 29.41 -26.82 45.61
CA VAL A 179 28.06 -26.29 45.79
C VAL A 179 27.17 -27.41 46.33
N ASN A 180 26.72 -27.28 47.58
CA ASN A 180 25.84 -28.25 48.23
C ASN A 180 24.35 -27.88 48.12
N ASN A 181 24.05 -26.59 47.94
CA ASN A 181 22.69 -26.06 47.74
C ASN A 181 22.71 -24.89 46.73
N PHE A 182 21.55 -24.51 46.20
CA PHE A 182 21.46 -23.44 45.20
C PHE A 182 21.75 -22.04 45.77
N ASP A 183 21.57 -21.85 47.08
CA ASP A 183 21.83 -20.56 47.74
C ASP A 183 23.33 -20.22 47.76
N GLU A 184 24.21 -21.23 47.71
CA GLU A 184 25.67 -21.09 47.61
C GLU A 184 26.17 -20.63 46.23
N ILE A 185 25.35 -20.73 45.17
CA ILE A 185 25.69 -20.24 43.82
C ILE A 185 25.49 -18.73 43.73
N GLY A 186 24.39 -18.24 44.30
CA GLY A 186 23.97 -16.85 44.24
C GLY A 186 22.47 -16.68 43.97
N PRO A 187 22.01 -15.44 43.83
CA PRO A 187 20.59 -15.15 43.68
C PRO A 187 20.07 -15.62 42.31
N VAL A 188 18.82 -16.07 42.29
CA VAL A 188 18.17 -16.52 41.06
C VAL A 188 17.93 -15.34 40.11
N PHE A 189 18.51 -15.43 38.91
CA PHE A 189 18.23 -14.50 37.81
C PHE A 189 17.03 -14.99 37.00
N ASN A 190 15.88 -14.36 37.21
CA ASN A 190 14.67 -14.63 36.43
C ASN A 190 14.58 -13.62 35.29
N PHE A 191 14.47 -14.08 34.06
CA PHE A 191 14.09 -13.24 32.94
C PHE A 191 12.86 -13.82 32.23
N SER A 192 12.01 -12.93 31.74
CA SER A 192 10.88 -13.30 30.91
C SER A 192 10.89 -12.47 29.63
N VAL A 193 10.44 -13.09 28.56
CA VAL A 193 10.32 -12.47 27.24
C VAL A 193 8.85 -12.51 26.86
N LYS A 194 8.30 -11.34 26.54
CA LYS A 194 6.92 -11.20 26.06
C LYS A 194 6.97 -10.78 24.60
N VAL A 195 6.37 -11.58 23.74
CA VAL A 195 6.14 -11.25 22.34
C VAL A 195 4.68 -10.85 22.18
N THR A 196 4.44 -9.65 21.67
CA THR A 196 3.10 -9.20 21.28
C THR A 196 3.07 -8.87 19.81
N ARG A 197 1.94 -9.15 19.15
CA ARG A 197 1.71 -8.82 17.74
C ARG A 197 0.69 -7.69 17.62
N GLY A 198 0.81 -6.92 16.54
CA GLY A 198 -0.24 -6.03 16.08
C GLY A 198 -1.37 -6.76 15.35
N ASN A 199 -2.13 -5.99 14.57
CA ASN A 199 -3.35 -6.48 13.91
C ASN A 199 -3.10 -7.24 12.61
N ASN A 200 -1.93 -7.08 12.00
CA ASN A 200 -1.63 -7.72 10.72
C ASN A 200 -1.43 -9.24 10.89
N LEU A 201 -1.90 -10.02 9.92
CA LEU A 201 -1.75 -11.47 9.89
C LEU A 201 -0.29 -11.84 9.60
N ILE A 202 0.25 -12.75 10.41
CA ILE A 202 1.59 -13.31 10.24
C ILE A 202 1.43 -14.82 10.25
N ASN A 203 1.97 -15.49 9.22
CA ASN A 203 1.88 -16.95 9.14
C ASN A 203 2.77 -17.62 10.20
N THR A 204 4.03 -17.20 10.29
CA THR A 204 5.02 -17.77 11.20
C THR A 204 6.02 -16.72 11.67
N ALA A 205 6.31 -16.70 12.96
CA ALA A 205 7.42 -15.93 13.55
C ALA A 205 8.30 -16.87 14.37
N THR A 206 9.62 -16.71 14.29
CA THR A 206 10.59 -17.51 15.06
C THR A 206 11.34 -16.60 16.04
N LEU A 207 11.27 -16.92 17.33
CA LEU A 207 12.07 -16.26 18.36
C LEU A 207 13.29 -17.14 18.69
N LYS A 208 14.49 -16.56 18.58
CA LYS A 208 15.74 -17.21 18.99
C LYS A 208 16.34 -16.44 20.17
N ILE A 209 16.43 -17.10 21.33
CA ILE A 209 17.05 -16.55 22.54
C ILE A 209 18.40 -17.23 22.74
N HIS A 210 19.46 -16.43 22.83
CA HIS A 210 20.80 -16.94 23.12
C HIS A 210 21.12 -16.59 24.58
N ILE A 211 21.39 -17.62 25.39
CA ILE A 211 21.76 -17.47 26.80
C ILE A 211 23.26 -17.80 26.90
N PRO A 212 24.09 -16.88 27.40
CA PRO A 212 25.49 -17.19 27.64
C PRO A 212 25.59 -18.25 28.74
N ASN A 213 26.34 -19.31 28.48
CA ASN A 213 26.61 -20.41 29.42
C ASN A 213 28.08 -20.50 29.83
N GLN A 214 28.90 -19.56 29.36
CA GLN A 214 30.33 -19.49 29.63
C GLN A 214 30.78 -18.04 29.66
N THR A 215 31.75 -17.76 30.53
CA THR A 215 32.51 -16.51 30.55
C THR A 215 33.53 -16.48 29.41
N LYS A 216 34.17 -15.33 29.19
CA LYS A 216 35.24 -15.17 28.18
C LYS A 216 36.43 -16.11 28.40
N GLU A 217 36.65 -16.58 29.63
CA GLU A 217 37.73 -17.52 29.97
C GLU A 217 37.26 -18.98 30.00
N ASN A 218 36.09 -19.29 29.43
CA ASN A 218 35.46 -20.61 29.43
C ASN A 218 35.10 -21.15 30.81
N ASN A 219 35.00 -20.30 31.83
CA ASN A 219 34.36 -20.70 33.08
C ASN A 219 32.85 -20.85 32.82
N PRO A 220 32.23 -21.99 33.20
CA PRO A 220 30.79 -22.22 33.07
C PRO A 220 29.95 -21.24 33.90
#